data_AF-A0A847U1Y2-F1
#
_entry.id   AF-A0A847U1Y2-F1
#
_cell.length_a   1.000
_cell.length_b   1.000
_cell.length_c   1.000
_cell.angle_alpha   90.00
_cell.angle_beta   90.00
_cell.angle_gamma   90.00
#
_symmetry.space_group_name_H-M   'P 1'
#
loop_
_entity.id
_entity.type
_entity.pdbx_description
1 polymer ?
#
loop_
_entity_poly.entity_id
_entity_poly.type
_entity_poly.pdbx_seq_one_letter_code
_entity_poly.pdbx_strand_id
1 'polypeptide(L)'
;MQFLTGFPGFLGSALVERLLQRGDEQITCLVQPAYREEALRRRRSLTEAAGVEAGRVRLVEGDITEPDLGLDDPASLRAATRTVYHLAAVYDLGVERALAERVNVDGTEHVLDFAERAVVDRLHYVSTCYVSGRHDGTFTHADLDVGQSFNNHYEATKFAAEVAVQERMAAGLPATIYRPAIAVGDSQTGATQKYDGPYYLLAVLRRQPRLAVAPAPAAPTTMNVVPRDFVVDAIAALSARADTVGEVYQLCNPHPPTVAGILRAFGRATRQIVVPLRGTAGLSTALLERLPAVAERYGLEPAAMPYLTHPTTYTDTNARRALSGTGVACPLFESYADRLVAYAREHPGIDDSAMV
;
A
#
# COMPACT_ATOMS: atom_id res chain seq x y z
N MET A 1 -21.86 -12.39 -1.31
CA MET A 1 -21.16 -11.47 -2.23
C MET A 1 -19.98 -10.83 -1.51
N GLN A 2 -18.91 -10.49 -2.24
CA GLN A 2 -17.80 -9.70 -1.69
C GLN A 2 -17.95 -8.23 -2.08
N PHE A 3 -17.69 -7.33 -1.16
CA PHE A 3 -17.70 -5.89 -1.38
C PHE A 3 -16.27 -5.34 -1.19
N LEU A 4 -15.78 -4.53 -2.13
CA LEU A 4 -14.40 -4.05 -2.14
C LEU A 4 -14.37 -2.54 -2.33
N THR A 5 -13.60 -1.84 -1.49
CA THR A 5 -13.26 -0.43 -1.68
C THR A 5 -11.80 -0.29 -2.13
N GLY A 6 -11.49 0.78 -2.86
CA GLY A 6 -10.14 1.05 -3.39
C GLY A 6 -9.91 0.55 -4.82
N PHE A 7 -10.98 0.21 -5.56
CA PHE A 7 -10.93 -0.03 -7.00
C PHE A 7 -11.21 1.28 -7.76
N PRO A 8 -10.51 1.60 -8.86
CA PRO A 8 -9.51 0.82 -9.61
C PRO A 8 -8.05 1.05 -9.18
N GLY A 9 -7.82 1.24 -7.88
CA GLY A 9 -6.50 1.55 -7.34
C GLY A 9 -5.50 0.39 -7.37
N PHE A 10 -4.31 0.68 -6.84
CA PHE A 10 -3.10 -0.10 -7.09
C PHE A 10 -3.20 -1.50 -6.53
N LEU A 11 -3.44 -1.62 -5.22
CA LEU A 11 -3.66 -2.90 -4.56
C LEU A 11 -5.06 -3.46 -4.88
N GLY A 12 -6.08 -2.60 -4.95
CA GLY A 12 -7.48 -3.00 -5.18
C GLY A 12 -7.66 -3.77 -6.49
N SER A 13 -7.11 -3.26 -7.59
CA SER A 13 -7.19 -3.94 -8.90
C SER A 13 -6.48 -5.28 -8.91
N ALA A 14 -5.28 -5.34 -8.33
CA ALA A 14 -4.49 -6.58 -8.30
C ALA A 14 -5.12 -7.61 -7.35
N LEU A 15 -5.78 -7.17 -6.27
CA LEU A 15 -6.54 -8.07 -5.41
C LEU A 15 -7.76 -8.64 -6.16
N VAL A 16 -8.52 -7.82 -6.89
CA VAL A 16 -9.63 -8.31 -7.74
C VAL A 16 -9.14 -9.39 -8.70
N GLU A 17 -7.98 -9.20 -9.34
CA GLU A 17 -7.36 -10.21 -10.20
C GLU A 17 -7.18 -11.56 -9.46
N ARG A 18 -6.60 -11.54 -8.26
CA ARG A 18 -6.36 -12.75 -7.45
C ARG A 18 -7.64 -13.41 -6.97
N LEU A 19 -8.65 -12.62 -6.60
CA LEU A 19 -9.95 -13.14 -6.18
C LEU A 19 -10.68 -13.81 -7.36
N LEU A 20 -10.59 -13.23 -8.57
CA LEU A 20 -11.11 -13.86 -9.79
C LEU A 20 -10.38 -15.18 -10.12
N GLN A 21 -9.05 -15.19 -10.04
CA GLN A 21 -8.23 -16.39 -10.26
C GLN A 21 -8.52 -17.49 -9.22
N ARG A 22 -8.84 -17.12 -7.98
CA ARG A 22 -9.29 -18.05 -6.93
C ARG A 22 -10.65 -18.69 -7.25
N GLY A 23 -11.44 -18.08 -8.12
CA GLY A 23 -12.76 -18.56 -8.54
C GLY A 23 -13.93 -17.88 -7.83
N ASP A 24 -13.69 -16.79 -7.09
CA ASP A 24 -14.72 -16.13 -6.29
C ASP A 24 -15.88 -15.58 -7.14
N GLU A 25 -17.11 -15.92 -6.75
CA GLU A 25 -18.30 -15.78 -7.61
C GLU A 25 -18.65 -14.35 -8.03
N GLN A 26 -18.67 -13.39 -7.10
CA GLN A 26 -19.01 -12.01 -7.44
C GLN A 26 -18.34 -11.01 -6.50
N ILE A 27 -17.66 -10.04 -7.10
CA ILE A 27 -16.95 -8.96 -6.43
C ILE A 27 -17.63 -7.64 -6.82
N THR A 28 -18.23 -6.96 -5.85
CA THR A 28 -18.81 -5.63 -6.04
C THR A 28 -17.81 -4.58 -5.57
N CYS A 29 -17.36 -3.73 -6.48
CA CYS A 29 -16.39 -2.68 -6.21
C CYS A 29 -17.10 -1.34 -6.07
N LEU A 30 -16.87 -0.65 -4.93
CA LEU A 30 -17.22 0.74 -4.75
C LEU A 30 -16.24 1.61 -5.55
N VAL A 31 -16.77 2.52 -6.37
CA VAL A 31 -16.01 3.38 -7.27
C VAL A 31 -16.53 4.81 -7.17
N GLN A 32 -15.65 5.78 -6.94
CA GLN A 32 -16.08 7.18 -7.01
C GLN A 32 -16.45 7.56 -8.45
N PRO A 33 -17.45 8.43 -8.67
CA PRO A 33 -17.88 8.84 -10.01
C PRO A 33 -16.73 9.33 -10.90
N ALA A 34 -15.75 10.04 -10.33
CA ALA A 34 -14.58 10.55 -11.06
C ALA A 34 -13.72 9.43 -11.70
N TYR A 35 -13.71 8.22 -11.13
CA TYR A 35 -12.91 7.10 -11.60
C TYR A 35 -13.73 6.04 -12.36
N ARG A 36 -15.01 6.31 -12.66
CA ARG A 36 -15.92 5.33 -13.32
C ARG A 36 -15.35 4.81 -14.64
N GLU A 37 -14.79 5.69 -15.48
CA GLU A 37 -14.25 5.27 -16.78
C GLU A 37 -13.01 4.38 -16.65
N GLU A 38 -12.08 4.72 -15.75
CA GLU A 38 -10.90 3.89 -15.47
C GLU A 38 -11.33 2.55 -14.85
N ALA A 39 -12.30 2.56 -13.95
CA ALA A 39 -12.88 1.36 -13.37
C ALA A 39 -13.50 0.45 -14.44
N LEU A 40 -14.21 1.00 -15.42
CA LEU A 40 -14.77 0.23 -16.54
C LEU A 40 -13.66 -0.36 -17.42
N ARG A 41 -12.59 0.40 -17.72
CA ARG A 41 -11.42 -0.12 -18.46
C ARG A 41 -10.75 -1.26 -17.71
N ARG A 42 -10.45 -1.05 -16.42
CA ARG A 42 -9.80 -2.03 -15.55
C ARG A 42 -10.64 -3.29 -15.41
N ARG A 43 -11.95 -3.13 -15.19
CA ARG A 43 -12.91 -4.24 -15.09
C ARG A 43 -12.85 -5.11 -16.34
N ARG A 44 -12.95 -4.52 -17.54
CA ARG A 44 -12.88 -5.27 -18.81
C ARG A 44 -11.58 -6.06 -18.92
N SER A 45 -10.44 -5.40 -18.71
CA SER A 45 -9.13 -6.05 -18.77
C SER A 45 -9.01 -7.24 -17.81
N LEU A 46 -9.48 -7.09 -16.57
CA LEU A 46 -9.43 -8.15 -15.56
C LEU A 46 -10.36 -9.33 -15.91
N THR A 47 -11.60 -9.05 -16.34
CA THR A 47 -12.55 -10.11 -16.68
C THR A 47 -12.16 -10.85 -17.96
N GLU A 48 -11.61 -10.15 -18.95
CA GLU A 48 -11.07 -10.74 -20.17
C GLU A 48 -9.86 -11.64 -19.88
N ALA A 49 -8.91 -11.16 -19.07
CA ALA A 49 -7.74 -11.94 -18.67
C ALA A 49 -8.11 -13.19 -17.86
N ALA A 50 -9.15 -13.10 -17.01
CA ALA A 50 -9.67 -14.24 -16.25
C ALA A 50 -10.57 -15.18 -17.08
N GLY A 51 -10.97 -14.80 -18.31
CA GLY A 51 -11.89 -15.57 -19.13
C GLY A 51 -13.28 -15.70 -18.52
N VAL A 52 -13.75 -14.66 -17.80
CA VAL A 52 -15.04 -14.67 -17.11
C VAL A 52 -15.95 -13.54 -17.57
N GLU A 53 -17.25 -13.71 -17.31
CA GLU A 53 -18.25 -12.71 -17.63
C GLU A 53 -18.01 -11.38 -16.92
N ALA A 54 -18.29 -10.29 -17.64
CA ALA A 54 -18.23 -8.92 -17.15
C ALA A 54 -18.92 -8.71 -15.78
N GLY A 55 -20.01 -9.44 -15.54
CA GLY A 55 -20.83 -9.36 -14.32
C GLY A 55 -20.18 -9.94 -13.06
N ARG A 56 -19.07 -10.68 -13.18
CA ARG A 56 -18.29 -11.16 -12.02
C ARG A 56 -17.69 -10.02 -11.20
N VAL A 57 -17.43 -8.89 -11.85
CA VAL A 57 -17.00 -7.66 -11.19
C VAL A 57 -18.07 -6.60 -11.40
N ARG A 58 -18.90 -6.36 -10.39
CA ARG A 58 -19.92 -5.31 -10.41
C ARG A 58 -19.32 -4.00 -9.93
N LEU A 59 -19.62 -2.90 -10.60
CA LEU A 59 -19.25 -1.56 -10.12
C LEU A 59 -20.48 -0.89 -9.54
N VAL A 60 -20.33 -0.27 -8.37
CA VAL A 60 -21.33 0.61 -7.77
C VAL A 60 -20.69 1.95 -7.46
N GLU A 61 -21.42 3.02 -7.72
CA GLU A 61 -20.93 4.36 -7.42
C GLU A 61 -21.17 4.70 -5.96
N GLY A 62 -20.21 5.40 -5.38
CA GLY A 62 -20.27 5.93 -4.03
C GLY A 62 -18.91 6.39 -3.55
N ASP A 63 -18.87 6.88 -2.33
CA ASP A 63 -17.70 7.49 -1.70
C ASP A 63 -17.66 7.09 -0.23
N ILE A 64 -16.52 6.60 0.25
CA ILE A 64 -16.38 6.21 1.66
C ILE A 64 -16.50 7.40 2.60
N THR A 65 -16.21 8.62 2.13
CA THR A 65 -16.32 9.84 2.94
C THR A 65 -17.75 10.26 3.24
N GLU A 66 -18.74 9.66 2.56
CA GLU A 66 -20.15 9.95 2.73
C GLU A 66 -20.85 8.91 3.61
N PRO A 67 -21.88 9.30 4.37
CA PRO A 67 -22.73 8.35 5.10
C PRO A 67 -23.31 7.26 4.17
N ASP A 68 -23.43 6.04 4.69
CA ASP A 68 -23.86 4.86 3.91
C ASP A 68 -23.03 4.66 2.61
N LEU A 69 -21.78 5.13 2.62
CA LEU A 69 -20.82 5.07 1.51
C LEU A 69 -21.27 5.81 0.24
N GLY A 70 -22.18 6.79 0.38
CA GLY A 70 -22.76 7.51 -0.77
C GLY A 70 -23.51 6.62 -1.76
N LEU A 71 -23.95 5.45 -1.32
CA LEU A 71 -24.66 4.48 -2.16
C LEU A 71 -26.12 4.88 -2.38
N ASP A 72 -26.63 4.65 -3.59
CA ASP A 72 -28.06 4.85 -3.89
C ASP A 72 -28.97 3.83 -3.17
N ASP A 73 -28.53 2.58 -3.05
CA ASP A 73 -29.26 1.49 -2.38
C ASP A 73 -28.35 0.71 -1.41
N PRO A 74 -27.98 1.34 -0.27
CA PRO A 74 -27.10 0.71 0.70
C PRO A 74 -27.79 -0.49 1.38
N ALA A 75 -29.12 -0.51 1.49
CA ALA A 75 -29.86 -1.59 2.13
C ALA A 75 -29.71 -2.92 1.38
N SER A 76 -29.94 -2.91 0.06
CA SER A 76 -29.77 -4.10 -0.78
C SER A 76 -28.33 -4.59 -0.81
N LEU A 77 -27.36 -3.67 -0.93
CA LEU A 77 -25.94 -4.03 -0.91
C LEU A 77 -25.51 -4.63 0.42
N ARG A 78 -25.96 -4.08 1.55
CA ARG A 78 -25.70 -4.66 2.88
C ARG A 78 -26.26 -6.07 2.98
N ALA A 79 -27.51 -6.29 2.58
CA ALA A 79 -28.16 -7.61 2.67
C ALA A 79 -27.44 -8.71 1.86
N ALA A 80 -26.80 -8.35 0.74
CA ALA A 80 -26.06 -9.28 -0.12
C ALA A 80 -24.59 -9.49 0.30
N THR A 81 -24.01 -8.54 1.03
CA THR A 81 -22.58 -8.52 1.37
C THR A 81 -22.28 -9.47 2.51
N ARG A 82 -21.26 -10.31 2.33
CA ARG A 82 -20.76 -11.26 3.34
C ARG A 82 -19.30 -11.06 3.69
N THR A 83 -18.53 -10.48 2.78
CA THR A 83 -17.12 -10.15 3.02
C THR A 83 -16.86 -8.76 2.52
N VAL A 84 -16.16 -7.95 3.31
CA VAL A 84 -15.71 -6.62 2.91
C VAL A 84 -14.20 -6.61 2.80
N TYR A 85 -13.65 -6.10 1.70
CA TYR A 85 -12.24 -5.78 1.55
C TYR A 85 -12.09 -4.27 1.50
N HIS A 86 -11.56 -3.68 2.57
CA HIS A 86 -11.35 -2.25 2.67
C HIS A 86 -9.89 -1.90 2.36
N LEU A 87 -9.66 -1.42 1.13
CA LEU A 87 -8.34 -0.99 0.65
C LEU A 87 -8.31 0.52 0.33
N ALA A 88 -9.47 1.19 0.27
CA ALA A 88 -9.54 2.62 0.03
C ALA A 88 -8.82 3.41 1.15
N ALA A 89 -7.92 4.29 0.74
CA ALA A 89 -7.22 5.26 1.57
C ALA A 89 -6.60 6.31 0.65
N VAL A 90 -6.39 7.53 1.14
CA VAL A 90 -5.48 8.48 0.47
C VAL A 90 -4.06 8.08 0.84
N TYR A 91 -3.34 7.53 -0.13
CA TYR A 91 -1.93 7.17 -0.01
C TYR A 91 -1.04 8.26 -0.64
N ASP A 92 -0.85 9.31 0.14
CA ASP A 92 -0.01 10.46 -0.18
C ASP A 92 0.68 10.91 1.10
N LEU A 93 2.02 11.01 1.09
CA LEU A 93 2.80 11.35 2.27
C LEU A 93 2.74 12.85 2.59
N GLY A 94 2.42 13.68 1.60
CA GLY A 94 2.21 15.13 1.71
C GLY A 94 0.74 15.53 1.86
N VAL A 95 -0.18 14.57 2.04
CA VAL A 95 -1.62 14.84 2.15
C VAL A 95 -1.96 15.85 3.23
N GLU A 96 -2.83 16.80 2.90
CA GLU A 96 -3.39 17.75 3.85
C GLU A 96 -4.17 17.02 4.95
N ARG A 97 -3.97 17.43 6.20
CA ARG A 97 -4.56 16.77 7.38
C ARG A 97 -6.06 16.54 7.25
N ALA A 98 -6.81 17.58 6.86
CA ALA A 98 -8.26 17.52 6.77
C ALA A 98 -8.77 16.57 5.67
N LEU A 99 -7.98 16.33 4.62
CA LEU A 99 -8.31 15.34 3.60
C LEU A 99 -7.97 13.93 4.10
N ALA A 100 -6.81 13.76 4.72
CA ALA A 100 -6.38 12.49 5.30
C ALA A 100 -7.34 12.00 6.39
N GLU A 101 -7.77 12.88 7.31
CA GLU A 101 -8.74 12.54 8.35
C GLU A 101 -10.07 12.10 7.73
N ARG A 102 -10.61 12.88 6.77
CA ARG A 102 -11.88 12.60 6.13
C ARG A 102 -11.90 11.26 5.38
N VAL A 103 -10.84 10.95 4.64
CA VAL A 103 -10.80 9.70 3.85
C VAL A 103 -10.37 8.51 4.70
N ASN A 104 -9.26 8.64 5.43
CA ASN A 104 -8.68 7.49 6.12
C ASN A 104 -9.39 7.19 7.45
N VAL A 105 -9.86 8.20 8.18
CA VAL A 105 -10.53 8.01 9.48
C VAL A 105 -12.04 7.92 9.27
N ASP A 106 -12.69 9.02 8.87
CA ASP A 106 -14.15 9.06 8.74
C ASP A 106 -14.62 8.04 7.69
N GLY A 107 -13.89 7.91 6.58
CA GLY A 107 -14.18 6.90 5.57
C GLY A 107 -14.03 5.45 6.05
N THR A 108 -13.08 5.18 6.96
CA THR A 108 -12.97 3.84 7.59
C THR A 108 -14.15 3.60 8.53
N GLU A 109 -14.57 4.60 9.31
CA GLU A 109 -15.74 4.52 10.20
C GLU A 109 -17.02 4.19 9.42
N HIS A 110 -17.26 4.86 8.28
CA HIS A 110 -18.42 4.54 7.44
C HIS A 110 -18.37 3.12 6.86
N VAL A 111 -17.18 2.61 6.53
CA VAL A 111 -17.02 1.22 6.07
C VAL A 111 -17.23 0.21 7.20
N LEU A 112 -16.79 0.54 8.42
CA LEU A 112 -17.07 -0.26 9.62
C LEU A 112 -18.57 -0.31 9.90
N ASP A 113 -19.25 0.83 9.90
CA ASP A 113 -20.71 0.93 10.05
C ASP A 113 -21.44 0.11 8.98
N PHE A 114 -20.98 0.18 7.72
CA PHE A 114 -21.53 -0.65 6.64
C PHE A 114 -21.35 -2.13 6.91
N ALA A 115 -20.14 -2.56 7.32
CA ALA A 115 -19.82 -3.96 7.59
C ALA A 115 -20.61 -4.53 8.77
N GLU A 116 -20.76 -3.77 9.86
CA GLU A 116 -21.57 -4.15 11.03
C GLU A 116 -23.05 -4.30 10.66
N ARG A 117 -23.63 -3.33 9.92
CA ARG A 117 -25.03 -3.38 9.47
C ARG A 117 -25.29 -4.47 8.42
N ALA A 118 -24.29 -4.82 7.63
CA ALA A 118 -24.35 -5.94 6.68
C ALA A 118 -24.23 -7.31 7.38
N VAL A 119 -23.82 -7.34 8.65
CA VAL A 119 -23.56 -8.58 9.41
C VAL A 119 -22.60 -9.48 8.64
N VAL A 120 -21.46 -8.92 8.25
CA VAL A 120 -20.47 -9.63 7.43
C VAL A 120 -19.87 -10.81 8.17
N ASP A 121 -19.55 -11.87 7.43
CA ASP A 121 -18.76 -12.99 7.92
C ASP A 121 -17.31 -12.54 8.19
N ARG A 122 -16.82 -11.56 7.41
CA ARG A 122 -15.49 -10.97 7.62
C ARG A 122 -15.26 -9.59 7.00
N LEU A 123 -14.59 -8.72 7.75
CA LEU A 123 -13.90 -7.53 7.24
C LEU A 123 -12.40 -7.80 7.04
N HIS A 124 -11.90 -7.48 5.87
CA HIS A 124 -10.48 -7.48 5.53
C HIS A 124 -10.01 -6.04 5.41
N TYR A 125 -9.25 -5.57 6.40
CA TYR A 125 -8.77 -4.19 6.45
C TYR A 125 -7.30 -4.12 6.04
N VAL A 126 -6.99 -3.26 5.06
CA VAL A 126 -5.59 -2.96 4.69
C VAL A 126 -5.13 -1.69 5.38
N SER A 127 -4.29 -1.89 6.38
CA SER A 127 -3.56 -0.87 7.10
C SER A 127 -2.15 -0.68 6.49
N THR A 128 -1.14 -0.42 7.31
CA THR A 128 0.25 -0.22 6.91
C THR A 128 1.19 -0.55 8.07
N CYS A 129 2.42 -0.99 7.79
CA CYS A 129 3.45 -1.11 8.83
C CYS A 129 3.74 0.24 9.52
N TYR A 130 3.48 1.34 8.83
CA TYR A 130 3.78 2.70 9.28
C TYR A 130 2.81 3.28 10.31
N VAL A 131 1.81 2.51 10.77
CA VAL A 131 1.10 2.82 12.02
C VAL A 131 2.04 2.84 13.22
N SER A 132 3.25 2.27 13.07
CA SER A 132 4.35 2.38 14.03
C SER A 132 4.84 3.80 14.24
N GLY A 133 4.55 4.73 13.33
CA GLY A 133 5.15 6.06 13.31
C GLY A 133 6.67 5.98 13.48
N ARG A 134 7.20 6.75 14.42
CA ARG A 134 8.62 6.83 14.79
C ARG A 134 9.02 5.95 15.98
N HIS A 135 8.32 4.84 16.23
CA HIS A 135 8.73 3.87 17.25
C HIS A 135 10.20 3.46 17.07
N ASP A 136 11.00 3.58 18.13
CA ASP A 136 12.42 3.22 18.09
C ASP A 136 12.61 1.74 18.46
N GLY A 137 13.09 0.95 17.50
CA GLY A 137 13.29 -0.48 17.66
C GLY A 137 12.35 -1.34 16.83
N THR A 138 12.04 -2.54 17.32
CA THR A 138 11.21 -3.51 16.60
C THR A 138 9.74 -3.29 16.90
N PHE A 139 8.94 -3.13 15.84
CA PHE A 139 7.48 -3.03 15.89
C PHE A 139 6.87 -4.28 15.27
N THR A 140 6.02 -4.97 16.02
CA THR A 140 5.48 -6.28 15.69
C THR A 140 3.98 -6.21 15.35
N HIS A 141 3.40 -7.35 14.95
CA HIS A 141 1.96 -7.45 14.72
C HIS A 141 1.10 -7.22 15.97
N ALA A 142 1.67 -7.41 17.17
CA ALA A 142 0.95 -7.22 18.43
C ALA A 142 0.95 -5.77 18.91
N ASP A 143 1.83 -4.93 18.34
CA ASP A 143 1.93 -3.52 18.70
C ASP A 143 0.93 -2.70 17.89
N LEU A 144 0.27 -1.74 18.52
CA LEU A 144 -0.50 -0.69 17.83
C LEU A 144 -0.19 0.67 18.47
N ASP A 145 -0.63 0.91 19.70
CA ASP A 145 -0.33 2.12 20.46
C ASP A 145 0.76 1.85 21.50
N VAL A 146 1.96 2.38 21.23
CA VAL A 146 3.11 2.32 22.12
C VAL A 146 3.62 3.74 22.47
N GLY A 147 2.76 4.76 22.29
CA GLY A 147 3.12 6.16 22.53
C GLY A 147 4.01 6.78 21.43
N GLN A 148 3.97 6.25 20.21
CA GLN A 148 4.74 6.75 19.08
C GLN A 148 4.29 8.14 18.61
N SER A 149 5.21 8.86 17.95
CA SER A 149 4.89 10.05 17.15
C SER A 149 4.89 9.70 15.66
N PHE A 150 4.30 10.53 14.80
CA PHE A 150 4.15 10.25 13.37
C PHE A 150 4.96 11.21 12.50
N ASN A 151 5.44 10.73 11.35
CA ASN A 151 6.20 11.53 10.40
C ASN A 151 5.30 12.46 9.57
N ASN A 152 4.05 12.05 9.32
CA ASN A 152 3.11 12.77 8.46
C ASN A 152 1.64 12.44 8.85
N HIS A 153 0.70 13.15 8.22
CA HIS A 153 -0.73 12.97 8.46
C HIS A 153 -1.26 11.63 7.98
N TYR A 154 -0.66 11.04 6.94
CA TYR A 154 -1.02 9.70 6.47
C TYR A 154 -0.78 8.65 7.56
N GLU A 155 0.39 8.61 8.19
CA GLU A 155 0.69 7.64 9.25
C GLU A 155 -0.26 7.80 10.44
N ALA A 156 -0.46 9.03 10.90
CA ALA A 156 -1.33 9.34 12.03
C ALA A 156 -2.79 8.92 11.77
N THR A 157 -3.30 9.18 10.56
CA THR A 157 -4.69 8.85 10.20
C THR A 157 -4.88 7.36 9.95
N LYS A 158 -3.90 6.66 9.37
CA LYS A 158 -3.94 5.18 9.27
C LYS A 158 -3.83 4.50 10.63
N PHE A 159 -3.06 5.06 11.56
CA PHE A 159 -3.04 4.60 12.95
C PHE A 159 -4.42 4.76 13.60
N ALA A 160 -5.03 5.95 13.53
CA ALA A 160 -6.36 6.20 14.09
C ALA A 160 -7.44 5.28 13.49
N ALA A 161 -7.40 5.08 12.17
CA ALA A 161 -8.30 4.17 11.49
C ALA A 161 -8.10 2.71 11.94
N GLU A 162 -6.85 2.27 12.16
CA GLU A 162 -6.59 0.92 12.65
C GLU A 162 -7.04 0.75 14.12
N VAL A 163 -6.91 1.77 14.96
CA VAL A 163 -7.47 1.78 16.32
C VAL A 163 -8.98 1.51 16.26
N ALA A 164 -9.72 2.26 15.45
CA ALA A 164 -11.17 2.04 15.28
C ALA A 164 -11.50 0.61 14.83
N VAL A 165 -10.74 0.07 13.86
CA VAL A 165 -10.93 -1.31 13.40
C VAL A 165 -10.67 -2.32 14.53
N GLN A 166 -9.59 -2.16 15.30
CA GLN A 166 -9.28 -3.06 16.42
C GLN A 166 -10.30 -2.95 17.57
N GLU A 167 -10.84 -1.75 17.82
CA GLU A 167 -11.95 -1.55 18.77
C GLU A 167 -13.20 -2.31 18.33
N ARG A 168 -13.58 -2.26 17.04
CA ARG A 168 -14.72 -3.03 16.53
C ARG A 168 -14.46 -4.53 16.52
N MET A 169 -13.22 -4.94 16.26
CA MET A 169 -12.82 -6.35 16.43
C MET A 169 -13.01 -6.82 17.88
N ALA A 170 -12.58 -6.02 18.86
CA ALA A 170 -12.78 -6.31 20.28
C ALA A 170 -14.28 -6.33 20.67
N ALA A 171 -15.11 -5.54 20.00
CA ALA A 171 -16.56 -5.54 20.15
C ALA A 171 -17.27 -6.69 19.42
N GLY A 172 -16.55 -7.52 18.65
CA GLY A 172 -17.06 -8.74 18.03
C GLY A 172 -17.20 -8.71 16.51
N LEU A 173 -16.79 -7.64 15.82
CA LEU A 173 -16.72 -7.62 14.36
C LEU A 173 -15.63 -8.60 13.88
N PRO A 174 -15.95 -9.66 13.11
CA PRO A 174 -14.94 -10.57 12.60
C PRO A 174 -14.09 -9.84 11.55
N ALA A 175 -12.83 -9.55 11.87
CA ALA A 175 -11.93 -8.90 10.93
C ALA A 175 -10.51 -9.50 10.90
N THR A 176 -9.79 -9.23 9.83
CA THR A 176 -8.36 -9.51 9.67
C THR A 176 -7.68 -8.24 9.16
N ILE A 177 -6.61 -7.81 9.83
CA ILE A 177 -5.86 -6.61 9.46
C ILE A 177 -4.57 -7.00 8.73
N TYR A 178 -4.26 -6.31 7.64
CA TYR A 178 -3.02 -6.49 6.89
C TYR A 178 -2.22 -5.19 6.89
N ARG A 179 -0.96 -5.23 7.35
CA ARG A 179 -0.03 -4.11 7.41
C ARG A 179 1.09 -4.31 6.39
N PRO A 180 0.89 -3.98 5.10
CA PRO A 180 1.98 -3.94 4.13
C PRO A 180 3.05 -2.91 4.50
N ALA A 181 4.30 -3.19 4.16
CA ALA A 181 5.37 -2.19 4.12
C ALA A 181 5.24 -1.30 2.86
N ILE A 182 6.29 -0.62 2.41
CA ILE A 182 6.24 0.19 1.19
C ILE A 182 5.97 -0.72 0.00
N ALA A 183 4.76 -0.64 -0.56
CA ALA A 183 4.37 -1.40 -1.72
C ALA A 183 4.98 -0.78 -2.97
N VAL A 184 5.79 -1.56 -3.69
CA VAL A 184 6.36 -1.16 -4.99
C VAL A 184 5.71 -1.95 -6.12
N GLY A 185 6.10 -1.64 -7.35
CA GLY A 185 5.62 -2.33 -8.54
C GLY A 185 5.75 -3.84 -8.46
N ASP A 186 4.93 -4.50 -9.28
CA ASP A 186 4.86 -5.94 -9.43
C ASP A 186 6.24 -6.56 -9.69
N SER A 187 6.59 -7.63 -8.98
CA SER A 187 7.95 -8.20 -9.03
C SER A 187 8.30 -8.84 -10.38
N GLN A 188 7.29 -9.22 -11.18
CA GLN A 188 7.47 -9.88 -12.46
C GLN A 188 7.46 -8.89 -13.62
N THR A 189 6.52 -7.94 -13.58
CA THR A 189 6.26 -6.99 -14.68
C THR A 189 6.84 -5.59 -14.43
N GLY A 190 7.10 -5.24 -13.18
CA GLY A 190 7.47 -3.89 -12.75
C GLY A 190 6.31 -2.91 -12.64
N ALA A 191 5.08 -3.36 -12.95
CA ALA A 191 3.93 -2.48 -13.09
C ALA A 191 3.55 -1.78 -11.78
N THR A 192 3.44 -0.45 -11.84
CA THR A 192 2.96 0.43 -10.77
C THR A 192 2.03 1.51 -11.31
N GLN A 193 1.18 2.06 -10.45
CA GLN A 193 0.33 3.23 -10.75
C GLN A 193 0.96 4.56 -10.32
N LYS A 194 1.97 4.50 -9.43
CA LYS A 194 2.61 5.68 -8.83
C LYS A 194 4.09 5.41 -8.60
N TYR A 195 4.92 6.46 -8.68
CA TYR A 195 6.35 6.39 -8.31
C TYR A 195 6.61 7.06 -6.96
N ASP A 196 6.56 6.29 -5.87
CA ASP A 196 6.85 6.75 -4.51
C ASP A 196 7.96 5.93 -3.81
N GLY A 197 8.27 6.27 -2.55
CA GLY A 197 9.25 5.53 -1.74
C GLY A 197 10.61 5.34 -2.44
N PRO A 198 11.04 4.10 -2.76
CA PRO A 198 12.33 3.88 -3.42
C PRO A 198 12.41 4.49 -4.83
N TYR A 199 11.30 4.75 -5.52
CA TYR A 199 11.33 5.34 -6.86
C TYR A 199 11.93 6.76 -6.88
N TYR A 200 11.90 7.49 -5.75
CA TYR A 200 12.61 8.76 -5.61
C TYR A 200 14.13 8.61 -5.77
N LEU A 201 14.71 7.54 -5.23
CA LEU A 201 16.13 7.23 -5.42
C LEU A 201 16.42 6.91 -6.88
N LEU A 202 15.53 6.17 -7.55
CA LEU A 202 15.65 5.90 -8.98
C LEU A 202 15.56 7.19 -9.82
N ALA A 203 14.65 8.11 -9.47
CA ALA A 203 14.48 9.38 -10.17
C ALA A 203 15.74 10.27 -10.08
N VAL A 204 16.39 10.30 -8.90
CA VAL A 204 17.69 10.98 -8.69
C VAL A 204 18.79 10.37 -9.56
N LEU A 205 18.86 9.04 -9.64
CA LEU A 205 19.85 8.35 -10.45
C LEU A 205 19.64 8.59 -11.95
N ARG A 206 18.40 8.49 -12.44
CA ARG A 206 18.07 8.63 -13.87
C ARG A 206 18.38 10.01 -14.46
N ARG A 207 18.44 11.06 -13.63
CA ARG A 207 18.80 12.42 -14.05
C ARG A 207 20.31 12.69 -14.06
N GLN A 208 21.13 11.68 -13.76
CA GLN A 208 22.59 11.80 -13.67
C GLN A 208 23.30 10.99 -14.78
N PRO A 209 24.56 11.32 -15.10
CA PRO A 209 25.35 10.55 -16.07
C PRO A 209 25.74 9.16 -15.52
N ARG A 210 26.61 8.44 -16.23
CA ARG A 210 27.08 7.10 -15.84
C ARG A 210 27.70 7.05 -14.44
N LEU A 211 28.36 8.11 -14.00
CA LEU A 211 28.79 8.28 -12.62
C LEU A 211 27.72 9.09 -11.89
N ALA A 212 26.96 8.44 -11.03
CA ALA A 212 25.87 9.05 -10.28
C ALA A 212 26.22 9.13 -8.80
N VAL A 213 25.78 10.20 -8.16
CA VAL A 213 25.98 10.50 -6.75
C VAL A 213 24.62 10.51 -6.08
N ALA A 214 24.49 9.83 -4.94
CA ALA A 214 23.23 9.74 -4.22
C ALA A 214 23.43 9.96 -2.72
N PRO A 215 22.51 10.67 -2.05
CA PRO A 215 22.56 10.81 -0.60
C PRO A 215 22.38 9.45 0.07
N ALA A 216 23.17 9.20 1.10
CA ALA A 216 23.08 7.98 1.90
C ALA A 216 23.17 8.28 3.40
N PRO A 217 22.45 7.53 4.25
CA PRO A 217 22.60 7.66 5.68
C PRO A 217 24.02 7.29 6.12
N ALA A 218 24.47 7.84 7.25
CA ALA A 218 25.79 7.53 7.81
C ALA A 218 25.85 6.08 8.32
N ALA A 219 24.78 5.64 8.98
CA ALA A 219 24.60 4.27 9.44
C ALA A 219 23.83 3.44 8.39
N PRO A 220 23.94 2.09 8.43
CA PRO A 220 23.13 1.21 7.59
C PRO A 220 21.65 1.31 7.98
N THR A 221 20.88 2.14 7.29
CA THR A 221 19.42 2.23 7.45
C THR A 221 18.72 1.35 6.42
N THR A 222 17.74 0.58 6.88
CA THR A 222 16.88 -0.26 6.04
C THR A 222 15.64 0.48 5.60
N MET A 223 15.18 0.19 4.38
CA MET A 223 13.88 0.62 3.89
C MET A 223 13.09 -0.64 3.55
N ASN A 224 11.98 -0.87 4.27
CA ASN A 224 11.20 -2.08 4.08
C ASN A 224 10.28 -1.91 2.86
N VAL A 225 10.61 -2.63 1.79
CA VAL A 225 9.92 -2.58 0.50
C VAL A 225 9.42 -3.97 0.15
N VAL A 226 8.20 -4.04 -0.34
CA VAL A 226 7.52 -5.27 -0.74
C VAL A 226 6.86 -5.07 -2.10
N PRO A 227 6.95 -6.02 -3.05
CA PRO A 227 6.29 -5.84 -4.33
C PRO A 227 4.78 -6.12 -4.19
N ARG A 228 3.96 -5.43 -4.98
CA ARG A 228 2.49 -5.51 -4.89
C ARG A 228 1.97 -6.94 -4.95
N ASP A 229 2.49 -7.75 -5.87
CA ASP A 229 2.08 -9.14 -6.07
C ASP A 229 2.21 -9.93 -4.77
N PHE A 230 3.33 -9.83 -4.05
CA PHE A 230 3.45 -10.46 -2.72
C PHE A 230 2.34 -10.02 -1.76
N VAL A 231 2.01 -8.71 -1.72
CA VAL A 231 0.98 -8.18 -0.82
C VAL A 231 -0.40 -8.76 -1.15
N VAL A 232 -0.81 -8.74 -2.42
CA VAL A 232 -2.14 -9.25 -2.81
C VAL A 232 -2.23 -10.77 -2.71
N ASP A 233 -1.11 -11.48 -2.88
CA ASP A 233 -1.03 -12.94 -2.76
C ASP A 233 -1.19 -13.38 -1.32
N ALA A 234 -0.54 -12.64 -0.42
CA ALA A 234 -0.69 -12.85 1.00
C ALA A 234 -2.14 -12.58 1.43
N ILE A 235 -2.72 -11.46 1.01
CA ILE A 235 -4.11 -11.13 1.33
C ILE A 235 -5.05 -12.21 0.77
N ALA A 236 -4.90 -12.63 -0.49
CA ALA A 236 -5.76 -13.65 -1.09
C ALA A 236 -5.61 -15.03 -0.43
N ALA A 237 -4.42 -15.41 -0.01
CA ALA A 237 -4.18 -16.67 0.68
C ALA A 237 -4.76 -16.67 2.11
N LEU A 238 -4.55 -15.58 2.86
CA LEU A 238 -5.05 -15.44 4.22
C LEU A 238 -6.57 -15.20 4.23
N SER A 239 -7.10 -14.49 3.23
CA SER A 239 -8.52 -14.18 3.14
C SER A 239 -9.42 -15.39 2.84
N ALA A 240 -8.85 -16.56 2.52
CA ALA A 240 -9.61 -17.80 2.35
C ALA A 240 -9.72 -18.64 3.64
N ARG A 241 -9.04 -18.24 4.72
CA ARG A 241 -8.79 -19.10 5.88
C ARG A 241 -9.53 -18.63 7.12
N ALA A 242 -10.27 -19.52 7.78
CA ALA A 242 -11.05 -19.16 8.97
C ALA A 242 -10.17 -18.87 10.21
N ASP A 243 -8.98 -19.47 10.30
CA ASP A 243 -8.05 -19.28 11.42
C ASP A 243 -7.36 -17.90 11.43
N THR A 244 -7.63 -17.05 10.45
CA THR A 244 -7.07 -15.69 10.36
C THR A 244 -8.01 -14.61 10.91
N VAL A 245 -9.20 -14.99 11.40
CA VAL A 245 -10.14 -14.04 12.03
C VAL A 245 -9.56 -13.58 13.37
N GLY A 246 -9.57 -12.28 13.61
CA GLY A 246 -8.97 -11.67 14.80
C GLY A 246 -7.48 -11.35 14.67
N GLU A 247 -6.84 -11.78 13.57
CA GLU A 247 -5.40 -11.63 13.38
C GLU A 247 -5.00 -10.31 12.71
N VAL A 248 -3.82 -9.84 13.08
CA VAL A 248 -3.11 -8.71 12.45
C VAL A 248 -1.84 -9.24 11.81
N TYR A 249 -1.64 -9.04 10.51
CA TYR A 249 -0.45 -9.52 9.80
C TYR A 249 0.45 -8.38 9.34
N GLN A 250 1.73 -8.44 9.67
CA GLN A 250 2.74 -7.58 9.05
C GLN A 250 3.21 -8.20 7.73
N LEU A 251 2.80 -7.61 6.61
CA LEU A 251 3.20 -8.01 5.27
C LEU A 251 4.46 -7.21 4.87
N CYS A 252 5.56 -7.52 5.53
CA CYS A 252 6.84 -6.84 5.35
C CYS A 252 7.92 -7.78 4.83
N ASN A 253 9.00 -7.21 4.30
CA ASN A 253 10.15 -7.96 3.82
C ASN A 253 10.98 -8.45 5.02
N PRO A 254 11.20 -9.78 5.19
CA PRO A 254 12.04 -10.33 6.27
C PRO A 254 13.53 -9.99 6.12
N HIS A 255 13.94 -9.58 4.91
CA HIS A 255 15.30 -9.20 4.56
C HIS A 255 15.28 -7.82 3.88
N PRO A 256 14.88 -6.75 4.60
CA PRO A 256 14.68 -5.44 3.99
C PRO A 256 16.03 -4.90 3.47
N PRO A 257 16.07 -4.36 2.25
CA PRO A 257 17.30 -3.80 1.71
C PRO A 257 17.71 -2.54 2.50
N THR A 258 19.02 -2.30 2.59
CA THR A 258 19.53 -1.00 3.03
C THR A 258 19.29 0.05 1.96
N VAL A 259 19.21 1.34 2.31
CA VAL A 259 19.18 2.44 1.34
C VAL A 259 20.34 2.33 0.34
N ALA A 260 21.54 2.00 0.85
CA ALA A 260 22.72 1.72 0.02
C ALA A 260 22.57 0.46 -0.86
N GLY A 261 21.79 -0.53 -0.42
CA GLY A 261 21.44 -1.72 -1.19
C GLY A 261 20.50 -1.38 -2.34
N ILE A 262 19.45 -0.58 -2.08
CA ILE A 262 18.53 -0.07 -3.11
C ILE A 262 19.29 0.73 -4.17
N LEU A 263 20.12 1.69 -3.76
CA LEU A 263 20.95 2.49 -4.67
C LEU A 263 21.87 1.62 -5.53
N ARG A 264 22.47 0.57 -4.96
CA ARG A 264 23.29 -0.39 -5.72
C ARG A 264 22.46 -1.21 -6.71
N ALA A 265 21.29 -1.69 -6.30
CA ALA A 265 20.40 -2.45 -7.17
C ALA A 265 19.92 -1.61 -8.36
N PHE A 266 19.46 -0.38 -8.10
CA PHE A 266 19.09 0.54 -9.16
C PHE A 266 20.27 0.95 -10.03
N GLY A 267 21.45 1.21 -9.46
CA GLY A 267 22.66 1.50 -10.22
C GLY A 267 23.02 0.39 -11.21
N ARG A 268 22.94 -0.88 -10.80
CA ARG A 268 23.13 -2.04 -11.70
C ARG A 268 22.09 -2.04 -12.81
N ALA A 269 20.82 -1.91 -12.47
CA ALA A 269 19.70 -1.89 -13.42
C ALA A 269 19.79 -0.73 -14.43
N THR A 270 20.26 0.43 -13.99
CA THR A 270 20.42 1.61 -14.84
C THR A 270 21.75 1.64 -15.61
N ARG A 271 22.69 0.73 -15.29
CA ARG A 271 24.09 0.72 -15.77
C ARG A 271 24.86 1.97 -15.35
N GLN A 272 24.64 2.44 -14.12
CA GLN A 272 25.33 3.57 -13.50
C GLN A 272 26.24 3.09 -12.35
N ILE A 273 27.39 3.73 -12.23
CA ILE A 273 28.27 3.63 -11.07
C ILE A 273 27.74 4.61 -10.02
N VAL A 274 27.20 4.09 -8.92
CA VAL A 274 26.59 4.91 -7.86
C VAL A 274 27.58 5.09 -6.72
N VAL A 275 27.93 6.35 -6.44
CA VAL A 275 28.76 6.77 -5.31
C VAL A 275 27.85 7.31 -4.21
N PRO A 276 27.64 6.56 -3.10
CA PRO A 276 26.83 7.06 -1.99
C PRO A 276 27.60 8.11 -1.19
N LEU A 277 27.03 9.30 -1.04
CA LEU A 277 27.51 10.32 -0.11
C LEU A 277 27.00 9.99 1.29
N ARG A 278 27.82 9.33 2.10
CA ARG A 278 27.44 8.92 3.46
C ARG A 278 27.29 10.14 4.37
N GLY A 279 26.25 10.12 5.19
CA GLY A 279 25.95 11.18 6.16
C GLY A 279 25.29 12.42 5.55
N THR A 280 25.02 12.44 4.24
CA THR A 280 24.35 13.58 3.60
C THR A 280 22.84 13.45 3.56
N ALA A 281 22.26 12.28 3.86
CA ALA A 281 20.79 12.09 3.82
C ALA A 281 20.01 13.16 4.61
N GLY A 282 20.40 13.42 5.86
CA GLY A 282 19.76 14.46 6.69
C GLY A 282 19.98 15.88 6.16
N LEU A 283 21.19 16.19 5.68
CA LEU A 283 21.51 17.51 5.10
C LEU A 283 20.73 17.75 3.79
N SER A 284 20.66 16.73 2.93
CA SER A 284 19.89 16.76 1.68
C SER A 284 18.40 16.93 1.96
N THR A 285 17.88 16.29 3.01
CA THR A 285 16.50 16.48 3.47
C THR A 285 16.24 17.94 3.83
N ALA A 286 17.05 18.50 4.74
CA ALA A 286 16.91 19.90 5.17
C ALA A 286 17.09 20.91 4.01
N LEU A 287 17.90 20.59 3.01
CA LEU A 287 18.07 21.41 1.82
C LEU A 287 16.82 21.37 0.93
N LEU A 288 16.23 20.19 0.70
CA LEU A 288 15.04 20.02 -0.13
C LEU A 288 13.82 20.71 0.48
N GLU A 289 13.63 20.61 1.80
CA GLU A 289 12.56 21.32 2.52
C GLU A 289 12.67 22.85 2.37
N ARG A 290 13.89 23.38 2.33
CA ARG A 290 14.14 24.82 2.18
C ARG A 290 14.08 25.31 0.74
N LEU A 291 14.18 24.40 -0.24
CA LEU A 291 14.23 24.71 -1.66
C LEU A 291 13.23 23.83 -2.43
N PRO A 292 11.92 24.11 -2.33
CA PRO A 292 10.87 23.31 -2.96
C PRO A 292 11.04 23.20 -4.49
N ALA A 293 11.56 24.22 -5.15
CA ALA A 293 11.86 24.18 -6.59
C ALA A 293 12.93 23.13 -6.97
N VAL A 294 13.81 22.75 -6.04
CA VAL A 294 14.77 21.65 -6.23
C VAL A 294 14.04 20.32 -6.07
N ALA A 295 13.21 20.18 -5.05
CA ALA A 295 12.40 18.97 -4.86
C ALA A 295 11.52 18.68 -6.08
N GLU A 296 10.79 19.69 -6.58
CA GLU A 296 9.95 19.61 -7.78
C GLU A 296 10.77 19.24 -9.04
N ARG A 297 11.94 19.87 -9.24
CA ARG A 297 12.84 19.55 -10.37
C ARG A 297 13.30 18.09 -10.37
N TYR A 298 13.53 17.52 -9.20
CA TYR A 298 13.95 16.12 -9.05
C TYR A 298 12.76 15.16 -8.87
N GLY A 299 11.53 15.65 -8.81
CA GLY A 299 10.33 14.86 -8.50
C GLY A 299 10.48 14.15 -7.16
N LEU A 300 10.96 14.87 -6.14
CA LEU A 300 11.17 14.36 -4.79
C LEU A 300 10.06 14.88 -3.89
N GLU A 301 9.40 13.97 -3.19
CA GLU A 301 8.46 14.33 -2.13
C GLU A 301 9.23 14.54 -0.81
N PRO A 302 9.25 15.76 -0.22
CA PRO A 302 9.95 16.01 1.04
C PRO A 302 9.48 15.09 2.18
N ALA A 303 8.19 14.73 2.18
CA ALA A 303 7.62 13.82 3.17
C ALA A 303 8.15 12.37 3.07
N ALA A 304 8.79 11.98 1.95
CA ALA A 304 9.44 10.68 1.79
C ALA A 304 10.84 10.62 2.44
N MET A 305 11.42 11.77 2.78
CA MET A 305 12.81 11.86 3.26
C MET A 305 13.04 11.29 4.68
N PRO A 306 12.14 11.49 5.67
CA PRO A 306 12.27 10.86 6.98
C PRO A 306 12.42 9.34 6.93
N TYR A 307 11.85 8.69 5.91
CA TYR A 307 11.94 7.24 5.70
C TYR A 307 13.36 6.75 5.35
N LEU A 308 14.25 7.63 4.88
CA LEU A 308 15.67 7.29 4.69
C LEU A 308 16.43 7.11 6.01
N THR A 309 15.84 7.59 7.11
CA THR A 309 16.38 7.53 8.47
C THR A 309 15.38 6.89 9.45
N HIS A 310 14.44 6.07 8.95
CA HIS A 310 13.40 5.45 9.76
C HIS A 310 14.01 4.57 10.87
N PRO A 311 13.68 4.80 12.16
CA PRO A 311 14.29 4.05 13.26
C PRO A 311 13.65 2.67 13.46
N THR A 312 12.47 2.44 12.90
CA THR A 312 11.67 1.24 13.15
C THR A 312 12.07 0.07 12.26
N THR A 313 12.11 -1.12 12.85
CA THR A 313 12.23 -2.41 12.15
C THR A 313 10.96 -3.23 12.33
N TYR A 314 10.63 -4.08 11.36
CA TYR A 314 9.39 -4.88 11.35
C TYR A 314 9.69 -6.37 11.29
N THR A 315 8.77 -7.20 11.80
CA THR A 315 8.91 -8.66 11.79
C THR A 315 7.66 -9.32 11.21
N ASP A 316 7.81 -10.03 10.10
CA ASP A 316 6.73 -10.80 9.46
C ASP A 316 6.50 -12.19 10.10
N THR A 317 7.01 -12.47 11.31
CA THR A 317 7.05 -13.83 11.87
C THR A 317 5.69 -14.54 11.86
N ASN A 318 4.60 -13.82 12.16
CA ASN A 318 3.25 -14.40 12.15
C ASN A 318 2.71 -14.57 10.73
N ALA A 319 2.91 -13.59 9.85
CA ALA A 319 2.54 -13.67 8.44
C ALA A 319 3.27 -14.81 7.73
N ARG A 320 4.58 -14.93 7.92
CA ARG A 320 5.41 -16.00 7.35
C ARG A 320 4.98 -17.38 7.83
N ARG A 321 4.59 -17.51 9.09
CA ARG A 321 4.05 -18.75 9.64
C ARG A 321 2.70 -19.10 9.00
N ALA A 322 1.80 -18.12 8.92
CA ALA A 322 0.47 -18.31 8.33
C ALA A 322 0.54 -18.63 6.83
N LEU A 323 1.49 -18.05 6.10
CA LEU A 323 1.73 -18.29 4.68
C LEU A 323 2.62 -19.51 4.40
N SER A 324 3.09 -20.22 5.43
CA SER A 324 3.90 -21.42 5.24
C SER A 324 3.11 -22.47 4.43
N GLY A 325 3.71 -22.96 3.35
CA GLY A 325 3.10 -23.96 2.47
C GLY A 325 2.19 -23.41 1.37
N THR A 326 1.94 -22.10 1.30
CA THR A 326 1.15 -21.49 0.22
C THR A 326 2.00 -21.13 -1.01
N GLY A 327 3.33 -21.14 -0.88
CA GLY A 327 4.27 -20.64 -1.89
C GLY A 327 4.40 -19.12 -1.92
N VAL A 328 3.62 -18.39 -1.11
CA VAL A 328 3.69 -16.93 -1.01
C VAL A 328 4.83 -16.52 -0.08
N ALA A 329 5.84 -15.86 -0.64
CA ALA A 329 6.96 -15.31 0.10
C ALA A 329 7.42 -13.99 -0.53
N CYS A 330 7.90 -13.05 0.29
CA CYS A 330 8.44 -11.80 -0.22
C CYS A 330 9.77 -12.07 -0.94
N PRO A 331 9.92 -11.75 -2.23
CA PRO A 331 11.20 -11.90 -2.92
C PRO A 331 12.21 -10.86 -2.42
N LEU A 332 13.50 -11.13 -2.66
CA LEU A 332 14.57 -10.18 -2.39
C LEU A 332 14.47 -8.98 -3.33
N PHE A 333 14.68 -7.76 -2.83
CA PHE A 333 14.56 -6.55 -3.64
C PHE A 333 15.41 -6.59 -4.92
N GLU A 334 16.63 -7.11 -4.79
CA GLU A 334 17.58 -7.23 -5.89
C GLU A 334 17.09 -8.13 -7.02
N SER A 335 16.19 -9.08 -6.77
CA SER A 335 15.72 -10.01 -7.80
C SER A 335 14.71 -9.38 -8.76
N TYR A 336 14.08 -8.26 -8.39
CA TYR A 336 13.06 -7.59 -9.20
C TYR A 336 13.33 -6.10 -9.47
N ALA A 337 14.41 -5.53 -8.92
CA ALA A 337 14.79 -4.14 -9.17
C ALA A 337 14.94 -3.81 -10.67
N ASP A 338 15.46 -4.73 -11.49
CA ASP A 338 15.58 -4.54 -12.94
C ASP A 338 14.20 -4.36 -13.62
N ARG A 339 13.16 -5.05 -13.14
CA ARG A 339 11.79 -4.92 -13.65
C ARG A 339 11.20 -3.57 -13.30
N LEU A 340 11.39 -3.10 -12.06
CA LEU A 340 10.95 -1.77 -11.65
C LEU A 340 11.60 -0.68 -12.52
N VAL A 341 12.90 -0.79 -12.79
CA VAL A 341 13.63 0.17 -13.61
C VAL A 341 13.22 0.11 -15.08
N ALA A 342 13.02 -1.09 -15.64
CA ALA A 342 12.53 -1.26 -17.00
C ALA A 342 11.15 -0.63 -17.18
N TYR A 343 10.21 -0.95 -16.28
CA TYR A 343 8.87 -0.38 -16.32
C TYR A 343 8.90 1.14 -16.19
N ALA A 344 9.70 1.68 -15.27
CA ALA A 344 9.85 3.12 -15.09
C ALA A 344 10.43 3.83 -16.32
N ARG A 345 11.29 3.15 -17.09
CA ARG A 345 11.84 3.66 -18.35
C ARG A 345 10.80 3.70 -19.47
N GLU A 346 9.97 2.67 -19.54
CA GLU A 346 8.91 2.53 -20.55
C GLU A 346 7.71 3.46 -20.26
N HIS A 347 7.48 3.81 -19.00
CA HIS A 347 6.34 4.62 -18.55
C HIS A 347 6.79 5.90 -17.82
N PRO A 348 7.50 6.84 -18.49
CA PRO A 348 8.02 8.04 -17.85
C PRO A 348 6.96 9.05 -17.42
N GLY A 349 5.71 8.90 -17.89
CA GLY A 349 4.59 9.82 -17.60
C GLY A 349 3.77 9.47 -16.35
N ILE A 350 4.11 8.41 -15.63
CA ILE A 350 3.52 8.13 -14.31
C ILE A 350 4.17 9.06 -13.29
N ASP A 351 3.38 9.70 -12.44
CA ASP A 351 3.84 10.62 -11.40
C ASP A 351 3.64 10.03 -9.99
N ASP A 352 3.78 10.86 -8.97
CA ASP A 352 3.54 10.54 -7.57
C ASP A 352 2.15 11.01 -7.08
N SER A 353 1.19 11.32 -7.96
CA SER A 353 -0.15 11.73 -7.53
C SER A 353 -0.96 10.56 -6.98
N ALA A 354 -1.66 10.78 -5.86
CA ALA A 354 -2.62 9.81 -5.33
C ALA A 354 -3.98 9.94 -6.01
N MET A 355 -4.68 8.81 -6.15
CA MET A 355 -6.12 8.86 -6.42
C MET A 355 -6.82 9.24 -5.13
N VAL A 356 -7.40 10.43 -5.11
CA VAL A 356 -8.22 10.95 -4.00
C VAL A 356 -9.68 10.76 -4.35
#